data_AF-A0A6M3XPI4-F1
#
_entry.id   AF-A0A6M3XPI4-F1
#
_cell.length_a   1.000
_cell.length_b   1.000
_cell.length_c   1.000
_cell.angle_alpha   90.00
_cell.angle_beta   90.00
_cell.angle_gamma   90.00
#
_symmetry.space_group_name_H-M   'P 1'
#
loop_
_entity.id
_entity.type
_entity.pdbx_description
1 polymer ?
#
loop_
_entity_poly.entity_id
_entity_poly.type
_entity_poly.pdbx_seq_one_letter_code
_entity_poly.pdbx_strand_id
1 'polypeptide(L)'
;MGGIRALKKIQLGKEDVAPGTAAAATVIWRGLGSLADNREVTFPDETVGILGGTDRSIVAKIAAAISFDNVNATFEQLPYVLSAGIVNTVTGVADGDSDGYVYTYTIPTSSQPTVKTYTIEGGDDQQAEEMEYAFV
;
A
#
# COMPACT_ATOMS: atom_id res chain seq x y z
N MET A 1 22.76 9.67 -9.38
CA MET A 1 23.25 10.14 -8.07
C MET A 1 22.46 9.38 -7.01
N GLY A 2 23.11 8.78 -6.01
CA GLY A 2 22.37 8.02 -4.99
C GLY A 2 21.55 8.95 -4.10
N GLY A 3 20.31 8.58 -3.79
CA GLY A 3 19.43 9.36 -2.92
C GLY A 3 19.85 9.35 -1.45
N ILE A 4 19.45 10.39 -0.73
CA ILE A 4 19.86 10.64 0.65
C ILE A 4 18.97 9.84 1.60
N ARG A 5 19.58 8.91 2.36
CA ARG A 5 18.86 8.02 3.28
C ARG A 5 18.00 8.77 4.32
N ALA A 6 18.44 9.93 4.78
CA ALA A 6 17.71 10.74 5.76
C ALA A 6 16.43 11.37 5.21
N LEU A 7 16.31 11.49 3.88
CA LEU A 7 15.15 12.05 3.20
C LEU A 7 14.18 10.94 2.75
N LYS A 8 14.44 9.69 3.14
CA LYS A 8 13.52 8.58 2.90
C LYS A 8 12.27 8.70 3.75
N LYS A 9 11.11 8.61 3.12
CA LYS A 9 9.82 8.57 3.79
C LYS A 9 8.90 7.59 3.08
N ILE A 10 7.98 7.02 3.85
CA ILE A 10 6.84 6.27 3.36
C ILE A 10 5.59 7.02 3.79
N GLN A 11 4.66 7.21 2.87
CA GLN A 11 3.42 7.91 3.10
C GLN A 11 2.22 7.06 2.68
N LEU A 12 1.11 7.24 3.38
CA LEU A 12 -0.15 6.53 3.16
C LEU A 12 -1.23 7.55 2.80
N GLY A 13 -1.91 7.30 1.68
CA GLY A 13 -3.09 7.99 1.20
C GLY A 13 -4.26 7.04 1.26
N LYS A 14 -5.34 7.43 1.91
CA LYS A 14 -6.53 6.58 2.04
C LYS A 14 -7.38 6.69 0.78
N GLU A 15 -7.70 5.56 0.15
CA GLU A 15 -8.53 5.53 -1.06
C GLU A 15 -10.02 5.58 -0.67
N ASP A 16 -10.58 6.80 -0.67
CA ASP A 16 -11.95 7.05 -0.21
C ASP A 16 -13.03 7.01 -1.30
N VAL A 17 -12.65 7.20 -2.57
CA VAL A 17 -13.60 7.22 -3.69
C VAL A 17 -13.95 5.80 -4.15
N ALA A 18 -12.94 5.06 -4.61
CA ALA A 18 -13.04 3.66 -4.96
C ALA A 18 -11.67 3.01 -4.77
N PRO A 19 -11.60 1.72 -4.38
CA PRO A 19 -10.33 1.00 -4.31
C PRO A 19 -9.56 1.09 -5.63
N GLY A 20 -8.28 1.47 -5.55
CA GLY A 20 -7.39 1.69 -6.70
C GLY A 20 -7.48 3.09 -7.32
N THR A 21 -8.29 3.99 -6.75
CA THR A 21 -8.24 5.42 -7.11
C THR A 21 -7.21 6.10 -6.23
N ALA A 22 -6.08 6.50 -6.83
CA ALA A 22 -4.99 7.18 -6.14
C ALA A 22 -5.50 8.33 -5.25
N ALA A 23 -4.99 8.39 -4.03
CA ALA A 23 -5.33 9.40 -3.03
C ALA A 23 -4.05 10.04 -2.47
N ALA A 24 -4.12 11.34 -2.18
CA ALA A 24 -2.96 12.08 -1.69
C ALA A 24 -2.40 11.48 -0.39
N ALA A 25 -1.15 11.02 -0.44
CA ALA A 25 -0.48 10.39 0.68
C ALA A 25 0.00 11.44 1.71
N THR A 26 -0.81 11.65 2.74
CA THR A 26 -0.55 12.69 3.77
C THR A 26 0.00 12.11 5.07
N VAL A 27 -0.30 10.84 5.36
CA VAL A 27 0.08 10.20 6.62
C VAL A 27 1.48 9.64 6.49
N ILE A 28 2.40 10.02 7.39
CA ILE A 28 3.78 9.50 7.37
C ILE A 28 3.86 8.21 8.19
N TRP A 29 4.29 7.13 7.56
CA TRP A 29 4.61 5.88 8.26
C TRP A 29 5.91 6.02 9.04
N ARG A 30 5.87 5.70 10.35
CA ARG A 30 7.01 5.82 11.28
C ARG A 30 7.81 4.51 11.39
N GLY A 31 7.91 3.77 10.30
CA GLY A 31 8.70 2.54 10.22
C GLY A 31 9.56 2.53 8.96
N LEU A 32 10.27 1.42 8.78
CA LEU A 32 11.10 1.18 7.60
C LEU A 32 10.36 0.25 6.64
N GLY A 33 10.72 0.34 5.37
CA GLY A 33 10.17 -0.46 4.28
C GLY A 33 10.69 0.04 2.94
N SER A 34 10.48 -0.77 1.90
CA SER A 34 10.75 -0.40 0.51
C SER A 34 9.68 -1.00 -0.36
N LEU A 35 9.18 -0.23 -1.33
CA LEU A 35 8.32 -0.77 -2.36
C LEU A 35 9.13 -1.77 -3.20
N ALA A 36 8.46 -2.84 -3.59
CA ALA A 36 8.96 -3.88 -4.46
C ALA A 36 8.01 -4.03 -5.64
N ASP A 37 8.57 -4.03 -6.84
CA ASP A 37 7.86 -4.34 -8.06
C ASP A 37 7.75 -5.86 -8.21
N ASN A 38 6.54 -6.38 -8.04
CA ASN A 38 6.21 -7.80 -8.14
C ASN A 38 5.45 -8.11 -9.45
N ARG A 39 5.67 -7.33 -10.51
CA ARG A 39 5.12 -7.65 -11.83
C ARG A 39 5.64 -8.99 -12.33
N GLU A 40 4.75 -9.77 -12.92
CA GLU A 40 5.10 -11.05 -13.51
C GLU A 40 5.22 -10.89 -15.03
N VAL A 41 6.44 -11.00 -15.53
CA VAL A 41 6.74 -10.96 -16.97
C VAL A 41 7.13 -12.36 -17.41
N THR A 42 6.33 -12.91 -18.32
CA THR A 42 6.56 -14.22 -18.92
C THR A 42 6.94 -14.05 -20.38
N PHE A 43 7.94 -14.83 -20.82
CA PHE A 43 8.33 -14.93 -22.23
C PHE A 43 7.85 -16.30 -22.72
N PRO A 44 6.77 -16.36 -23.52
CA PRO A 44 6.26 -17.63 -24.00
C PRO A 44 7.26 -18.29 -24.97
N ASP A 45 7.43 -19.61 -24.82
CA ASP A 45 8.23 -20.38 -25.77
C ASP A 45 7.49 -20.49 -27.11
N GLU A 46 8.10 -19.98 -28.17
CA GLU A 46 7.54 -19.98 -29.52
C GLU A 46 8.51 -20.66 -30.50
N THR A 47 8.03 -21.69 -31.21
CA THR A 47 8.80 -22.34 -32.28
C THR A 47 8.43 -21.73 -33.63
N VAL A 48 9.01 -20.57 -33.95
CA VAL A 48 8.70 -19.83 -35.19
C VAL A 48 9.83 -19.83 -36.23
N GLY A 49 10.80 -20.73 -36.09
CA GLY A 49 11.91 -20.85 -37.05
C GLY A 49 12.95 -19.73 -36.97
N ILE A 50 12.94 -18.95 -35.90
CA ILE A 50 13.95 -17.93 -35.59
C ILE A 50 14.94 -18.50 -34.58
N LEU A 51 16.21 -18.59 -34.98
CA LEU A 51 17.29 -19.00 -34.09
C LEU A 51 17.57 -17.86 -33.10
N GLY A 52 17.20 -18.03 -31.83
CA GLY A 52 17.28 -17.00 -30.79
C GLY A 52 15.95 -16.70 -30.08
N GLY A 53 14.84 -17.25 -30.58
CA GLY A 53 13.50 -17.01 -30.03
C GLY A 53 12.84 -15.74 -30.58
N THR A 54 11.75 -15.31 -29.93
CA THR A 54 10.99 -14.09 -30.24
C THR A 54 10.98 -13.15 -29.04
N ASP A 55 10.77 -11.85 -29.30
CA ASP A 55 10.77 -10.80 -28.26
C ASP A 55 9.40 -10.63 -27.58
N ARG A 56 8.51 -11.63 -27.71
CA ARG A 56 7.17 -11.53 -27.17
C ARG A 56 7.20 -11.70 -25.66
N SER A 57 6.80 -10.64 -24.95
CA SER A 57 6.60 -10.66 -23.50
C SER A 57 5.12 -10.49 -23.17
N ILE A 58 4.66 -11.20 -22.14
CA ILE A 58 3.34 -11.08 -21.57
C ILE A 58 3.50 -10.65 -20.11
N VAL A 59 2.96 -9.49 -19.76
CA VAL A 59 2.82 -9.07 -18.37
C VAL A 59 1.53 -9.65 -17.83
N ALA A 60 1.62 -10.76 -17.11
CA ALA A 60 0.47 -11.48 -16.60
C ALA A 60 -0.18 -10.77 -15.41
N LYS A 61 0.62 -10.02 -14.64
CA LYS A 61 0.20 -9.32 -13.44
C LYS A 61 1.02 -8.06 -13.24
N ILE A 62 0.36 -6.95 -12.94
CA ILE A 62 0.99 -5.75 -12.38
C ILE A 62 0.70 -5.79 -10.88
N ALA A 63 1.75 -5.91 -10.09
CA ALA A 63 1.63 -5.95 -8.63
C ALA A 63 2.81 -5.23 -8.01
N ALA A 64 2.54 -4.51 -6.94
CA ALA A 64 3.55 -4.00 -6.05
C ALA A 64 3.32 -4.59 -4.65
N ALA A 65 4.38 -4.70 -3.88
CA ALA A 65 4.29 -5.08 -2.48
C ALA A 65 5.24 -4.23 -1.65
N ILE A 66 4.90 -4.03 -0.39
CA ILE A 66 5.79 -3.43 0.59
C ILE A 66 5.81 -4.33 1.82
N SER A 67 7.01 -4.57 2.35
CA SER A 67 7.17 -5.20 3.66
C SER A 67 7.58 -4.11 4.65
N PHE A 68 6.83 -4.01 5.74
CA PHE A 68 7.17 -3.11 6.84
C PHE A 68 8.02 -3.87 7.85
N ASP A 69 9.17 -3.28 8.19
CA ASP A 69 10.02 -3.82 9.26
C ASP A 69 9.30 -3.73 10.60
N ASN A 70 9.65 -4.64 11.52
CA ASN A 70 9.09 -4.64 12.86
C ASN A 70 9.43 -3.32 13.58
N VAL A 71 8.39 -2.60 13.98
CA VAL A 71 8.48 -1.36 14.75
C VAL A 71 7.40 -1.37 15.83
N ASN A 72 7.67 -0.69 16.94
CA ASN A 72 6.67 -0.51 18.00
C ASN A 72 5.44 0.19 17.43
N ALA A 73 4.26 -0.43 17.58
CA ALA A 73 3.01 0.17 17.16
C ALA A 73 2.70 1.41 18.02
N THR A 74 2.38 2.51 17.35
CA THR A 74 1.86 3.73 17.99
C THR A 74 0.33 3.76 17.87
N PHE A 75 -0.34 4.50 18.77
CA PHE A 75 -1.80 4.60 18.77
C PHE A 75 -2.33 5.27 17.50
N GLU A 76 -1.54 6.11 16.86
CA GLU A 76 -1.88 6.80 15.62
C GLU A 76 -1.68 5.89 14.40
N GLN A 77 -0.72 4.98 14.43
CA GLN A 77 -0.46 4.06 13.30
C GLN A 77 -1.36 2.83 13.32
N LEU A 78 -1.75 2.36 14.50
CA LEU A 78 -2.55 1.13 14.65
C LEU A 78 -3.87 1.18 13.85
N PRO A 79 -4.64 2.28 13.85
CA PRO A 79 -5.87 2.35 13.09
C PRO A 79 -5.68 2.07 11.60
N TYR A 80 -4.62 2.57 10.97
CA TYR A 80 -4.36 2.36 9.54
C TYR A 80 -4.14 0.89 9.19
N VAL A 81 -3.41 0.16 10.02
CA VAL A 81 -3.18 -1.28 9.83
C VAL A 81 -4.49 -2.07 10.03
N LEU A 82 -5.27 -1.73 11.06
CA LEU A 82 -6.54 -2.41 11.33
C LEU A 82 -7.58 -2.13 10.25
N SER A 83 -7.63 -0.91 9.69
CA SER A 83 -8.52 -0.56 8.58
C SER A 83 -8.13 -1.27 7.27
N ALA A 84 -6.84 -1.54 7.08
CA ALA A 84 -6.33 -2.25 5.90
C ALA A 84 -6.58 -3.77 5.93
N GLY A 85 -6.73 -4.38 7.12
CA GLY A 85 -6.80 -5.85 7.26
C GLY A 85 -8.05 -6.42 7.93
N ILE A 86 -8.81 -5.65 8.71
CA ILE A 86 -9.93 -6.20 9.51
C ILE A 86 -11.28 -5.76 8.93
N VAL A 87 -11.60 -4.48 9.06
CA VAL A 87 -12.87 -3.89 8.61
C VAL A 87 -12.60 -2.44 8.26
N ASN A 88 -13.31 -1.96 7.24
CA ASN A 88 -13.38 -0.55 6.85
C ASN A 88 -14.05 0.31 7.95
N THR A 89 -13.32 0.56 9.02
CA THR A 89 -13.61 1.55 10.05
C THR A 89 -12.43 2.50 10.09
N VAL A 90 -12.65 3.78 9.82
CA VAL A 90 -11.54 4.73 9.61
C VAL A 90 -11.80 6.11 10.19
N THR A 91 -13.06 6.41 10.51
CA THR A 91 -13.42 7.68 11.12
C THR A 91 -13.53 7.47 12.62
N GLY A 92 -12.50 7.90 13.34
CA GLY A 92 -12.57 8.01 14.78
C GLY A 92 -13.61 9.05 15.17
N VAL A 93 -14.37 8.80 16.23
CA VAL A 93 -15.26 9.79 16.83
C VAL A 93 -14.47 10.52 17.91
N ALA A 94 -14.54 11.85 17.92
CA ALA A 94 -13.88 12.65 18.95
C ALA A 94 -14.36 12.22 20.34
N ASP A 95 -13.42 12.00 21.25
CA ASP A 95 -13.71 11.60 22.63
C ASP A 95 -14.02 12.85 23.48
N GLY A 96 -15.22 13.40 23.29
CA GLY A 96 -15.67 14.62 23.95
C GLY A 96 -14.85 15.85 23.55
N ASP A 97 -14.49 16.68 24.53
CA ASP A 97 -13.72 17.92 24.34
C ASP A 97 -12.19 17.70 24.32
N SER A 98 -11.74 16.45 24.15
CA SER A 98 -10.31 16.09 24.11
C SER A 98 -9.78 15.93 22.68
N ASP A 99 -8.46 15.92 22.52
CA ASP A 99 -7.79 15.64 21.23
C ASP A 99 -7.82 14.13 20.85
N GLY A 100 -8.44 13.30 21.68
CA GLY A 100 -8.54 11.85 21.49
C GLY A 100 -9.63 11.43 20.51
N TYR A 101 -9.42 10.28 19.87
CA TYR A 101 -10.39 9.66 18.97
C TYR A 101 -10.67 8.21 19.36
N VAL A 102 -11.94 7.82 19.31
CA VAL A 102 -12.40 6.44 19.52
C VAL A 102 -12.68 5.77 18.18
N TYR A 103 -12.06 4.60 17.95
CA TYR A 103 -12.23 3.81 16.73
C TYR A 103 -12.98 2.50 17.04
N THR A 104 -14.12 2.28 16.37
CA THR A 104 -14.99 1.11 16.60
C THR A 104 -14.95 0.13 15.42
N TYR A 105 -14.29 -1.00 15.62
CA TYR A 105 -14.18 -2.07 14.61
C TYR A 105 -15.29 -3.10 14.78
N THR A 106 -16.40 -2.92 14.06
CA THR A 106 -17.53 -3.85 14.09
C THR A 106 -17.32 -4.96 13.06
N ILE A 107 -17.01 -6.17 13.52
CA ILE A 107 -16.86 -7.34 12.63
C ILE A 107 -18.27 -7.83 12.22
N PRO A 108 -18.63 -7.78 10.93
CA PRO A 108 -19.94 -8.23 10.49
C PRO A 108 -20.06 -9.75 10.59
N THR A 109 -21.23 -10.24 11.03
CA THR A 109 -21.53 -11.68 11.14
C THR A 109 -22.48 -12.17 10.04
N SER A 110 -23.08 -11.26 9.27
CA SER A 110 -24.09 -11.54 8.24
C SER A 110 -23.76 -10.99 6.86
N SER A 111 -22.65 -10.25 6.71
CA SER A 111 -22.19 -9.68 5.45
C SER A 111 -20.68 -9.81 5.31
N GLN A 112 -20.19 -9.76 4.07
CA GLN A 112 -18.75 -9.79 3.81
C GLN A 112 -18.11 -8.50 4.35
N PRO A 113 -17.08 -8.58 5.21
CA PRO A 113 -16.33 -7.41 5.62
C PRO A 113 -15.62 -6.80 4.42
N THR A 114 -15.65 -5.47 4.33
CA THR A 114 -14.85 -4.73 3.36
C THR A 114 -13.60 -4.20 4.05
N VAL A 115 -12.48 -4.19 3.35
CA VAL A 115 -11.22 -3.58 3.82
C VAL A 115 -11.02 -2.23 3.16
N LYS A 116 -10.22 -1.37 3.77
CA LYS A 116 -9.73 -0.17 3.10
C LYS A 116 -8.45 -0.45 2.34
N THR A 117 -8.36 0.14 1.16
CA THR A 117 -7.13 0.19 0.39
C THR A 117 -6.44 1.53 0.57
N TYR A 118 -5.13 1.50 0.41
CA TYR A 118 -4.27 2.67 0.54
C TYR A 118 -3.41 2.85 -0.71
N THR A 119 -3.20 4.11 -1.07
CA THR A 119 -2.10 4.55 -1.93
C THR A 119 -0.87 4.69 -1.05
N ILE A 120 0.22 3.99 -1.38
CA ILE A 120 1.48 4.05 -0.65
C ILE A 120 2.52 4.70 -1.54
N GLU A 121 3.09 5.79 -1.05
CA GLU A 121 4.22 6.47 -1.69
C GLU A 121 5.48 6.21 -0.86
N GLY A 122 6.58 5.84 -1.50
CA GLY A 122 7.86 5.62 -0.84
C GLY A 122 9.03 6.04 -1.71
N GLY A 123 10.04 6.67 -1.10
CA GLY A 123 11.16 7.20 -1.86
C GLY A 123 12.06 8.11 -1.06
N ASP A 124 13.02 8.73 -1.75
CA ASP A 124 13.93 9.75 -1.24
C ASP A 124 13.83 11.05 -2.05
N ASP A 125 14.85 11.90 -1.97
CA ASP A 125 14.95 13.18 -2.67
C ASP A 125 15.18 13.05 -4.18
N GLN A 126 15.55 11.87 -4.67
CA GLN A 126 15.82 11.64 -6.09
C GLN A 126 14.67 10.93 -6.80
N GLN A 127 14.04 9.96 -6.14
CA GLN A 127 12.98 9.17 -6.73
C GLN A 127 11.93 8.81 -5.69
N ALA A 128 10.66 8.87 -6.12
CA ALA A 128 9.52 8.35 -5.39
C ALA A 128 8.78 7.35 -6.27
N GLU A 129 8.28 6.30 -5.63
CA GLU A 129 7.45 5.25 -6.22
C GLU A 129 6.11 5.25 -5.51
N GLU A 130 5.06 4.91 -6.25
CA GLU A 130 3.69 4.88 -5.78
C GLU A 130 3.08 3.51 -6.08
N MET A 131 2.25 3.02 -5.17
CA MET A 131 1.38 1.88 -5.40
C MET A 131 -0.03 2.17 -4.90
N GLU A 132 -1.03 1.95 -5.75
CA GLU A 132 -2.44 1.99 -5.38
C GLU A 132 -2.94 0.61 -4.94
N TYR A 133 -4.15 0.57 -4.37
CA TYR A 133 -4.82 -0.68 -3.98
C TYR A 133 -4.02 -1.50 -2.94
N ALA A 134 -3.29 -0.87 -2.02
CA ALA A 134 -2.58 -1.61 -0.98
C ALA A 134 -3.53 -2.07 0.15
N PHE A 135 -3.47 -3.36 0.52
CA PHE A 135 -4.24 -3.97 1.62
C PHE A 135 -3.38 -5.00 2.37
N VAL A 136 -3.85 -5.47 3.53
CA VAL A 136 -3.14 -6.43 4.42
C VAL A 136 -3.79 -7.81 4.37
#